data_AF-A0A949EZ16-F1
#
_entry.id   AF-A0A949EZ16-F1
#
_cell.length_a   1.000
_cell.length_b   1.000
_cell.length_c   1.000
_cell.angle_alpha   90.00
_cell.angle_beta   90.00
_cell.angle_gamma   90.00
#
_symmetry.space_group_name_H-M   'P 1'
#
loop_
_entity.id
_entity.type
_entity.pdbx_description
1 polymer ?
#
loop_
_entity_poly.entity_id
_entity_poly.type
_entity_poly.pdbx_seq_one_letter_code
_entity_poly.pdbx_strand_id
1 'polypeptide(L)'
;MNLQLISYFSFLIFLVGLFGVSFYKSFLSILISFQLIIVSALINFFSFSLFLYSESVWDKTFTLLGIISVYLLMFSIVYYNFATGGKIRDKAPFGTKDDYVLFKLDKSDWWGEDTLGNN
;
A
#
# COMPACT_ATOMS: atom_id res chain seq x y z
N MET A 1 -15.50 25.06 -3.71
CA MET A 1 -14.31 24.46 -4.34
C MET A 1 -14.73 23.89 -5.69
N ASN A 2 -14.03 24.19 -6.79
CA ASN A 2 -14.42 23.75 -8.15
C ASN A 2 -13.90 22.33 -8.43
N LEU A 3 -14.68 21.50 -9.13
CA LEU A 3 -14.30 20.16 -9.59
C LEU A 3 -12.94 20.17 -10.30
N GLN A 4 -12.71 21.13 -11.20
CA GLN A 4 -11.43 21.24 -11.92
C GLN A 4 -10.23 21.37 -10.97
N LEU A 5 -10.37 22.16 -9.91
CA LEU A 5 -9.29 22.36 -8.94
C LEU A 5 -9.00 21.09 -8.14
N ILE A 6 -10.05 20.34 -7.77
CA ILE A 6 -9.92 19.06 -7.07
C ILE A 6 -9.29 18.01 -7.99
N SER A 7 -9.67 17.98 -9.26
CA SER A 7 -9.07 17.10 -10.26
C SER A 7 -7.59 17.39 -10.47
N TYR A 8 -7.19 18.66 -10.61
CA TYR A 8 -5.77 19.02 -10.73
C TYR A 8 -4.97 18.70 -9.47
N PHE A 9 -5.54 18.95 -8.29
CA PHE A 9 -4.89 18.62 -7.03
C PHE A 9 -4.70 17.11 -6.86
N SER A 10 -5.73 16.31 -7.13
CA SER A 10 -5.62 14.84 -7.11
C SER A 10 -4.59 14.35 -8.13
N PHE A 11 -4.54 14.93 -9.33
CA PHE A 11 -3.55 14.59 -10.35
C PHE A 11 -2.10 14.89 -9.89
N LEU A 12 -1.87 16.01 -9.20
CA LEU A 12 -0.55 16.31 -8.65
C LEU A 12 -0.11 15.27 -7.59
N ILE A 13 -1.01 14.88 -6.69
CA ILE A 13 -0.73 13.83 -5.69
C ILE A 13 -0.40 12.51 -6.39
N PHE A 14 -1.17 12.17 -7.43
CA PHE A 14 -0.92 10.97 -8.24
C PHE A 14 0.48 10.99 -8.85
N LEU A 15 0.92 12.12 -9.42
CA LEU A 15 2.26 12.25 -10.00
C LEU A 15 3.37 12.09 -8.96
N VAL A 16 3.19 12.63 -7.75
CA VAL A 16 4.15 12.44 -6.65
C VAL A 16 4.24 10.96 -6.25
N GLY A 17 3.09 10.28 -6.14
CA GLY A 17 3.05 8.84 -5.88
C GLY A 17 3.72 8.02 -6.98
N LEU A 18 3.44 8.34 -8.25
CA LEU A 18 4.02 7.66 -9.40
C LEU A 18 5.54 7.85 -9.49
N PHE A 19 6.02 9.07 -9.21
CA PHE A 19 7.44 9.35 -9.09
C PHE A 19 8.07 8.49 -7.98
N GLY A 20 7.45 8.44 -6.81
CA GLY A 20 7.97 7.66 -5.69
C GLY A 20 8.08 6.17 -5.99
N VAL A 21 7.07 5.57 -6.64
CA VAL A 21 7.12 4.15 -7.04
C VAL A 21 8.20 3.90 -8.10
N SER A 22 8.45 4.85 -9.00
CA SER A 22 9.39 4.68 -10.12
C SER A 22 10.86 4.83 -9.71
N PHE A 23 11.17 5.69 -8.73
CA PHE A 23 12.54 6.07 -8.42
C PHE A 23 13.06 5.56 -7.07
N TYR A 24 12.19 5.23 -6.10
CA TYR A 24 12.64 4.69 -4.82
C TYR A 24 12.90 3.18 -4.89
N LYS A 25 13.98 2.74 -4.24
CA LYS A 25 14.37 1.32 -4.14
C LYS A 25 13.95 0.67 -2.82
N SER A 26 13.68 1.48 -1.80
CA SER A 26 13.23 1.00 -0.50
C SER A 26 11.79 0.50 -0.59
N PHE A 27 11.52 -0.68 -0.04
CA PHE A 27 10.17 -1.25 -0.01
C PHE A 27 9.20 -0.34 0.77
N LEU A 28 9.65 0.26 1.88
CA LEU A 28 8.86 1.19 2.67
C LEU A 28 8.51 2.45 1.86
N SER A 29 9.49 3.03 1.16
CA SER A 29 9.27 4.20 0.31
C SER A 29 8.29 3.91 -0.84
N ILE A 30 8.37 2.72 -1.44
CA ILE A 30 7.43 2.27 -2.46
C ILE A 30 6.02 2.15 -1.87
N LEU A 31 5.85 1.56 -0.67
CA LEU A 31 4.56 1.47 0.00
C LEU A 31 3.94 2.83 0.29
N ILE A 32 4.74 3.78 0.81
CA ILE A 32 4.28 5.16 1.07
C ILE A 32 3.83 5.81 -0.25
N SER A 33 4.57 5.59 -1.33
CA SER A 33 4.23 6.13 -2.66
C SER A 33 2.93 5.53 -3.20
N PHE A 34 2.68 4.23 -2.98
CA PHE A 34 1.40 3.60 -3.28
C PHE A 34 0.24 4.22 -2.47
N GLN A 35 0.45 4.59 -1.20
CA GLN A 35 -0.59 5.28 -0.43
C GLN A 35 -0.97 6.63 -1.05
N LEU A 36 -0.01 7.38 -1.58
CA LEU A 36 -0.31 8.64 -2.29
C LEU A 36 -1.16 8.39 -3.53
N ILE A 37 -0.87 7.34 -4.30
CA ILE A 37 -1.68 6.94 -5.46
C ILE A 37 -3.12 6.61 -5.02
N ILE A 38 -3.29 5.81 -3.97
CA ILE A 38 -4.62 5.44 -3.47
C ILE A 38 -5.39 6.68 -3.00
N VAL A 39 -4.75 7.57 -2.22
CA VAL A 39 -5.35 8.83 -1.76
C VAL A 39 -5.75 9.72 -2.93
N SER A 40 -4.93 9.80 -3.98
CA SER A 40 -5.27 10.57 -5.18
C SER A 40 -6.52 10.03 -5.88
N ALA A 41 -6.62 8.71 -6.05
CA ALA A 41 -7.79 8.05 -6.63
C ALA A 41 -9.04 8.28 -5.78
N LEU A 42 -8.90 8.20 -4.45
CA LEU A 42 -9.97 8.46 -3.49
C LEU A 42 -10.57 9.85 -3.65
N ILE A 43 -9.71 10.87 -3.64
CA ILE A 43 -10.12 12.27 -3.82
C ILE A 43 -10.87 12.42 -5.15
N ASN A 44 -10.37 11.77 -6.20
CA ASN A 44 -10.94 11.84 -7.53
C ASN A 44 -12.34 11.20 -7.61
N PHE A 45 -12.48 9.95 -7.15
CA PHE A 45 -13.77 9.22 -7.15
C PHE A 45 -14.81 9.90 -6.25
N PHE A 46 -14.42 10.36 -5.05
CA PHE A 46 -15.35 11.10 -4.19
C PHE A 46 -15.74 12.45 -4.79
N SER A 47 -14.82 13.13 -5.49
CA SER A 47 -15.16 14.35 -6.20
C SER A 47 -16.18 14.09 -7.31
N PHE A 48 -16.02 13.05 -8.11
CA PHE A 48 -17.01 12.67 -9.12
C PHE A 48 -18.35 12.26 -8.51
N SER A 49 -18.34 11.51 -7.40
CA SER A 49 -19.57 11.18 -6.68
C SER A 49 -20.28 12.44 -6.16
N LEU A 50 -19.54 13.46 -5.68
CA LEU A 50 -20.12 14.69 -5.17
C LEU A 50 -20.70 15.59 -6.28
N PHE A 51 -20.00 15.73 -7.42
CA PHE A 51 -20.34 16.70 -8.45
C PHE A 51 -21.15 16.16 -9.63
N LEU A 52 -20.95 14.89 -10.03
CA LEU A 52 -21.68 14.29 -11.16
C LEU A 52 -22.82 13.36 -10.73
N TYR A 53 -22.71 12.70 -9.58
CA TYR A 53 -23.64 11.65 -9.16
C TYR A 53 -24.13 11.84 -7.71
N SER A 54 -24.46 13.08 -7.34
CA SER A 54 -24.72 13.48 -5.95
C SER A 54 -25.80 12.65 -5.24
N GLU A 55 -26.79 12.18 -5.99
CA GLU A 55 -27.96 11.43 -5.48
C GLU A 55 -27.71 9.91 -5.40
N SER A 56 -26.66 9.41 -6.06
CA SER A 56 -26.39 7.98 -6.17
C SER A 56 -25.55 7.49 -4.99
N VAL A 57 -26.16 6.63 -4.16
CA VAL A 57 -25.46 5.94 -3.07
C VAL A 57 -24.50 4.87 -3.62
N TRP A 58 -24.80 4.33 -4.80
CA TRP A 58 -24.05 3.23 -5.42
C TRP A 58 -22.60 3.61 -5.75
N ASP A 59 -22.33 4.86 -6.13
CA ASP A 59 -20.97 5.30 -6.46
C ASP A 59 -20.06 5.31 -5.23
N LYS A 60 -20.62 5.70 -4.07
CA LYS A 60 -19.90 5.67 -2.78
C LYS A 60 -19.61 4.23 -2.37
N THR A 61 -20.60 3.34 -2.49
CA THR A 61 -20.45 1.91 -2.16
C THR A 61 -19.43 1.23 -3.08
N PHE A 62 -19.47 1.51 -4.38
CA PHE A 62 -18.51 0.97 -5.34
C PHE A 62 -17.08 1.45 -5.05
N THR A 63 -16.92 2.75 -4.76
CA THR A 63 -15.64 3.32 -4.35
C THR A 63 -15.12 2.63 -3.10
N LEU A 64 -15.98 2.41 -2.09
CA LEU A 64 -15.64 1.73 -0.84
C LEU A 64 -15.17 0.28 -1.05
N LEU A 65 -15.92 -0.50 -1.85
CA LEU A 65 -15.54 -1.88 -2.20
C LEU A 65 -14.22 -1.92 -2.99
N GLY A 66 -14.03 -0.99 -3.93
CA GLY A 66 -12.79 -0.87 -4.69
C GLY A 66 -11.58 -0.65 -3.78
N ILE A 67 -11.67 0.29 -2.84
CA ILE A 67 -10.59 0.57 -1.88
C ILE A 67 -10.27 -0.67 -1.04
N ILE A 68 -11.28 -1.32 -0.46
CA ILE A 68 -11.08 -2.52 0.37
C ILE A 68 -10.32 -3.58 -0.42
N SER A 69 -10.71 -3.81 -1.68
CA SER A 69 -10.06 -4.80 -2.54
C SER A 69 -8.58 -4.47 -2.80
N VAL A 70 -8.26 -3.19 -3.04
CA VAL A 70 -6.88 -2.72 -3.27
C VAL A 70 -6.04 -2.85 -2.00
N TYR A 71 -6.58 -2.50 -0.83
CA TYR A 71 -5.89 -2.67 0.44
C TYR A 71 -5.67 -4.14 0.80
N LEU A 72 -6.64 -5.02 0.52
CA LEU A 72 -6.46 -6.47 0.70
C LEU A 72 -5.34 -7.00 -0.20
N LEU A 73 -5.31 -6.61 -1.47
CA LEU A 73 -4.25 -6.99 -2.39
C LEU A 73 -2.88 -6.48 -1.93
N MET A 74 -2.80 -5.21 -1.52
CA MET A 74 -1.57 -4.65 -0.94
C MET A 74 -1.13 -5.42 0.31
N PHE A 75 -2.06 -5.72 1.21
CA PHE A 75 -1.78 -6.52 2.40
C PHE A 75 -1.24 -7.90 2.03
N SER A 76 -1.85 -8.58 1.06
CA SER A 76 -1.36 -9.88 0.57
C SER A 76 0.05 -9.79 -0.01
N ILE A 77 0.37 -8.73 -0.77
CA ILE A 77 1.72 -8.50 -1.31
C ILE A 77 2.72 -8.29 -0.16
N VAL A 78 2.41 -7.42 0.81
CA VAL A 78 3.28 -7.16 1.96
C VAL A 78 3.49 -8.42 2.78
N TYR A 79 2.41 -9.14 3.08
CA TYR A 79 2.46 -10.40 3.83
C TYR A 79 3.28 -11.47 3.10
N TYR A 80 3.09 -11.64 1.79
CA TYR A 80 3.86 -12.59 0.99
C TYR A 80 5.36 -12.27 1.00
N ASN A 81 5.72 -10.99 0.83
CA ASN A 81 7.11 -10.54 0.88
C ASN A 81 7.72 -10.75 2.27
N PHE A 82 6.97 -10.52 3.35
CA PHE A 82 7.43 -10.76 4.72
C PHE A 82 7.61 -12.26 5.01
N ALA A 83 6.60 -13.08 4.71
CA ALA A 83 6.61 -14.52 4.96
C ALA A 83 7.71 -15.25 4.14
N THR A 84 8.00 -14.77 2.93
CA THR A 84 9.04 -15.32 2.06
C THR A 84 10.41 -14.71 2.35
N GLY A 85 10.47 -13.45 2.81
CA GLY A 85 11.70 -12.71 3.12
C GLY A 85 12.55 -13.34 4.22
N GLY A 86 11.95 -14.09 5.16
CA GLY A 86 12.68 -14.91 6.12
C GLY A 86 13.53 -16.01 5.49
N LYS A 87 13.22 -16.46 4.26
CA LYS A 87 13.96 -17.51 3.52
C LYS A 87 14.93 -16.96 2.46
N ILE A 88 14.81 -15.69 2.07
CA ILE A 88 15.57 -15.05 0.98
C ILE A 88 16.29 -13.79 1.49
N ARG A 89 16.83 -13.85 2.71
CA ARG A 89 17.53 -12.73 3.35
C ARG A 89 18.84 -12.35 2.62
N ASP A 90 19.35 -13.24 1.78
CA ASP A 90 20.61 -13.05 1.05
C ASP A 90 20.46 -12.70 -0.45
N LYS A 91 19.24 -12.70 -1.02
CA LYS A 91 19.02 -12.46 -2.47
C LYS A 91 17.78 -11.62 -2.81
N ALA A 92 17.24 -10.85 -1.88
CA ALA A 92 16.14 -9.95 -2.19
C ALA A 92 16.64 -8.82 -3.13
N PRO A 93 15.96 -8.54 -4.26
CA PRO A 93 16.36 -7.49 -5.21
C PRO A 93 16.13 -6.07 -4.70
N PHE A 94 15.47 -5.93 -3.54
CA PHE A 94 15.27 -4.68 -2.85
C PHE A 94 16.27 -4.62 -1.69
N GLY A 95 16.99 -3.51 -1.52
CA GLY A 95 18.10 -3.35 -0.57
C GLY A 95 17.68 -3.47 0.89
N THR A 96 17.41 -4.69 1.33
CA THR A 96 16.66 -5.06 2.54
C THR A 96 17.48 -5.08 3.83
N LYS A 97 18.74 -4.63 3.84
CA LYS A 97 19.56 -4.71 5.06
C LYS A 97 19.16 -3.70 6.13
N ASP A 98 18.74 -2.50 5.75
CA ASP A 98 18.54 -1.39 6.72
C ASP A 98 17.09 -0.89 6.86
N ASP A 99 16.18 -1.29 5.97
CA ASP A 99 14.82 -0.70 5.93
C ASP A 99 13.84 -1.26 6.98
N TYR A 100 14.12 -2.42 7.59
CA TYR A 100 13.23 -3.07 8.58
C TYR A 100 13.59 -2.75 10.02
N VAL A 101 14.57 -1.86 10.27
CA VAL A 101 15.06 -1.58 11.62
C VAL A 101 13.97 -0.96 12.52
N LEU A 102 12.96 -0.30 11.95
CA LEU A 102 11.90 0.36 12.74
C LEU A 102 10.88 -0.59 13.36
N PHE A 103 10.74 -1.80 12.82
CA PHE A 103 9.88 -2.84 13.35
C PHE A 103 10.62 -4.17 13.30
N LYS A 104 11.37 -4.49 14.35
CA LYS A 104 11.69 -5.88 14.68
C LYS A 104 10.37 -6.58 15.03
N LEU A 105 9.61 -6.97 14.01
CA LEU A 105 8.54 -7.93 14.16
C LEU A 105 9.23 -9.28 14.25
N ASP A 106 9.51 -9.72 15.49
CA ASP A 106 9.82 -11.12 15.73
C ASP A 106 8.62 -11.92 15.25
N LYS A 107 8.88 -12.91 14.38
CA LYS A 107 7.88 -13.91 14.03
C LYS A 107 7.51 -14.57 15.36
N SER A 108 6.25 -14.45 15.79
CA SER A 108 5.86 -15.08 17.04
C SER A 108 5.95 -16.60 16.89
N ASP A 109 6.76 -17.22 17.76
CA ASP A 109 6.81 -18.67 17.96
C ASP A 109 5.56 -19.19 18.67
N TRP A 110 4.38 -18.69 18.28
CA TRP A 110 3.10 -19.08 18.87
C TRP A 110 2.84 -20.59 18.71
N TRP A 111 3.41 -21.20 17.67
CA TRP A 111 3.21 -22.62 17.35
C TRP A 111 4.22 -23.56 18.02
N GLY A 112 5.16 -23.06 18.83
CA GLY A 112 6.05 -23.90 19.63
C GLY A 112 6.95 -24.84 18.82
N GLU A 113 7.25 -24.47 17.57
CA GLU A 113 8.30 -25.13 16.80
C GLU A 113 9.64 -24.56 17.27
N ASP A 114 10.22 -25.18 18.30
CA ASP A 114 11.65 -25.27 18.65
C ASP A 114 11.76 -25.56 20.17
N THR A 115 11.81 -26.83 20.60
CA THR A 115 13.09 -27.52 20.85
C THR A 115 12.90 -29.04 20.75
N LEU A 116 13.01 -29.58 19.53
CA LEU A 116 13.34 -31.00 19.36
C LEU A 116 14.59 -31.11 18.49
N GLY A 117 15.74 -31.18 19.16
CA GLY A 117 16.97 -31.69 18.59
C GLY A 117 17.92 -30.64 18.04
N ASN A 118 18.84 -30.18 18.88
CA ASN A 118 20.27 -30.26 18.55
C ASN A 118 21.11 -29.98 19.81
N ASN A 119 21.73 -31.06 20.29
CA ASN A 119 22.88 -31.20 21.21
C ASN A 119 22.96 -30.32 22.47
#